data_AF-A0A0D6LNH7-F1
#
_entry.id   AF-A0A0D6LNH7-F1
#
_cell.length_a   1.000
_cell.length_b   1.000
_cell.length_c   1.000
_cell.angle_alpha   90.00
_cell.angle_beta   90.00
_cell.angle_gamma   90.00
#
_symmetry.space_group_name_H-M   'P 1'
#
loop_
_entity.id
_entity.type
_entity.pdbx_description
1 polymer ?
#
loop_
_entity_poly.entity_id
_entity_poly.type
_entity_poly.pdbx_seq_one_letter_code
_entity_poly.pdbx_strand_id
1 'polypeptide(L)'
;MYYVSETDMLKAMRMALYDEVVRTPGYIQGDNFTGLTDFVTLLSNHFPVLSFTNDIRRSKRTTSTILKNSERARLVFIHMREYLESRRNRRMVSVDDYKRQFENVERVYANPFPTNSSWQHCKGTTPMFRGYTCGLWTTFHALTVHTYIDTIKNTNVNPLKPLKSIQGWVKGFFGCQHCKRHFMNMTTNIFPMTERRIRHPHDMMTYLWRAHNIVNNRLHGDPTEDPQFIKMQFPPPFLCPTCHSGGQFSRRQVRNFLLRYYGSIKPHNRLADRRLAFF
;
A
#
# COMPACT_ATOMS: atom_id res chain seq x y z
N MET A 1 -2.71 18.02 -8.98
CA MET A 1 -3.50 17.58 -7.80
C MET A 1 -2.92 16.26 -7.28
N TYR A 2 -2.49 16.21 -6.01
CA TYR A 2 -1.94 15.01 -5.36
C TYR A 2 -3.06 14.28 -4.60
N TYR A 3 -3.21 12.98 -4.80
CA TYR A 3 -4.28 12.21 -4.18
C TYR A 3 -3.96 10.72 -4.12
N VAL A 4 -4.69 9.98 -3.29
CA VAL A 4 -4.67 8.52 -3.25
C VAL A 4 -5.76 7.97 -4.14
N SER A 5 -5.44 7.00 -4.99
CA SER A 5 -6.36 6.42 -5.99
C SER A 5 -6.69 4.97 -5.65
N GLU A 6 -7.98 4.64 -5.59
CA GLU A 6 -8.45 3.25 -5.51
C GLU A 6 -7.92 2.43 -6.70
N THR A 7 -7.92 3.01 -7.90
CA THR A 7 -7.40 2.36 -9.12
C THR A 7 -5.93 2.00 -8.96
N ASP A 8 -5.08 2.95 -8.56
CA ASP A 8 -3.64 2.70 -8.42
C ASP A 8 -3.34 1.67 -7.34
N MET A 9 -4.06 1.73 -6.21
CA MET A 9 -3.89 0.75 -5.14
C MET A 9 -4.27 -0.66 -5.59
N LEU A 10 -5.44 -0.82 -6.23
CA LEU A 10 -5.92 -2.12 -6.67
C LEU A 10 -5.05 -2.72 -7.78
N LYS A 11 -4.61 -1.90 -8.75
CA LYS A 11 -3.65 -2.35 -9.76
C LYS A 11 -2.37 -2.87 -9.11
N ALA A 12 -1.81 -2.10 -8.17
CA ALA A 12 -0.60 -2.51 -7.48
C ALA A 12 -0.79 -3.78 -6.64
N MET A 13 -1.90 -3.93 -5.92
CA MET A 13 -2.14 -5.16 -5.13
C MET A 13 -2.37 -6.39 -5.99
N ARG A 14 -3.01 -6.25 -7.15
CA ARG A 14 -3.11 -7.37 -8.08
C ARG A 14 -1.72 -7.78 -8.59
N MET A 15 -0.91 -6.82 -9.04
CA MET A 15 0.46 -7.10 -9.48
C MET A 15 1.30 -7.73 -8.35
N ALA A 16 1.15 -7.23 -7.13
CA ALA A 16 1.87 -7.71 -5.96
C ALA A 16 1.50 -9.16 -5.57
N LEU A 17 0.22 -9.49 -5.58
CA LEU A 17 -0.25 -10.81 -5.15
C LEU A 17 -0.27 -11.84 -6.27
N TYR A 18 -0.43 -11.42 -7.51
CA TYR A 18 -0.49 -12.31 -8.66
C TYR A 18 0.84 -12.28 -9.42
N ASP A 19 1.10 -11.23 -10.20
CA ASP A 19 2.24 -11.18 -11.13
C ASP A 19 3.59 -11.41 -10.43
N GLU A 20 3.76 -10.88 -9.22
CA GLU A 20 5.04 -10.95 -8.51
C GLU A 20 5.23 -12.28 -7.76
N VAL A 21 4.14 -12.83 -7.22
CA VAL A 21 4.15 -14.11 -6.49
C VAL A 21 4.35 -15.29 -7.44
N VAL A 22 3.69 -15.28 -8.61
CA VAL A 22 3.75 -16.39 -9.57
C VAL A 22 5.10 -16.53 -10.28
N ARG A 23 6.01 -15.57 -10.11
CA ARG A 23 7.42 -15.71 -10.54
C ARG A 23 8.24 -16.62 -9.62
N THR A 24 7.70 -17.01 -8.46
CA THR A 24 8.36 -17.98 -7.59
C THR A 24 8.49 -19.31 -8.34
N PRO A 25 9.67 -19.96 -8.38
CA PRO A 25 9.81 -21.25 -9.03
C PRO A 25 9.21 -22.36 -8.15
N GLY A 26 8.32 -23.16 -8.73
CA GLY A 26 7.77 -24.37 -8.10
C GLY A 26 6.81 -24.09 -6.95
N TYR A 27 7.34 -23.81 -5.75
CA TYR A 27 6.57 -23.75 -4.51
C TYR A 27 6.81 -22.45 -3.72
N ILE A 28 5.74 -21.90 -3.16
CA ILE A 28 5.78 -20.86 -2.15
C ILE A 28 5.87 -21.56 -0.79
N GLN A 29 7.02 -21.48 -0.12
CA GLN A 29 7.31 -22.25 1.10
C GLN A 29 8.13 -21.46 2.13
N GLY A 30 8.18 -21.96 3.37
CA GLY A 30 9.02 -21.43 4.43
C GLY A 30 8.73 -19.97 4.76
N ASP A 31 9.76 -19.13 4.80
CA ASP A 31 9.65 -17.68 5.05
C ASP A 31 8.79 -16.96 4.01
N ASN A 32 8.85 -17.38 2.74
CA ASN A 32 8.04 -16.77 1.67
C ASN A 32 6.56 -17.08 1.87
N PHE A 33 6.23 -18.31 2.29
CA PHE A 33 4.86 -18.66 2.65
C PHE A 33 4.36 -17.83 3.84
N THR A 34 5.15 -17.74 4.92
CA THR A 34 4.79 -16.93 6.09
C THR A 34 4.61 -15.45 5.73
N GLY A 35 5.56 -14.87 4.98
CA GLY A 35 5.47 -13.47 4.55
C GLY A 35 4.28 -13.19 3.65
N LEU A 36 3.92 -14.12 2.75
CA LEU A 36 2.73 -14.00 1.92
C LEU A 36 1.45 -14.08 2.76
N THR A 37 1.34 -15.08 3.64
CA THR A 37 0.17 -15.27 4.51
C THR A 37 -0.05 -14.07 5.42
N ASP A 38 1.01 -13.54 6.03
CA ASP A 38 0.93 -12.34 6.87
C ASP A 38 0.51 -11.11 6.08
N PHE A 39 1.01 -10.93 4.86
CA PHE A 39 0.65 -9.80 4.01
C PHE A 39 -0.78 -9.88 3.49
N VAL A 40 -1.23 -11.05 3.03
CA VAL A 40 -2.63 -11.27 2.61
C VAL A 40 -3.57 -11.12 3.81
N THR A 41 -3.16 -11.53 5.00
CA THR A 41 -3.92 -11.31 6.24
C THR A 41 -4.08 -9.82 6.53
N LEU A 42 -3.00 -9.04 6.46
CA LEU A 42 -3.04 -7.58 6.62
C LEU A 42 -4.01 -6.94 5.63
N LEU A 43 -3.96 -7.32 4.36
CA LEU A 43 -4.89 -6.84 3.33
C LEU A 43 -6.34 -7.23 3.64
N SER A 44 -6.59 -8.49 4.01
CA SER A 44 -7.95 -8.97 4.32
C SER A 44 -8.61 -8.21 5.46
N ASN A 45 -7.82 -7.79 6.46
CA ASN A 45 -8.32 -7.12 7.65
C ASN A 45 -8.46 -5.61 7.46
N HIS A 46 -7.50 -4.99 6.77
CA HIS A 46 -7.31 -3.53 6.81
C HIS A 46 -7.25 -2.86 5.44
N PHE A 47 -7.46 -3.58 4.33
CA PHE A 47 -7.52 -2.93 3.02
C PHE A 47 -8.70 -1.93 2.98
N PRO A 48 -8.47 -0.67 2.57
CA PRO A 48 -9.47 0.38 2.67
C PRO A 48 -10.71 0.12 1.81
N VAL A 49 -11.89 0.07 2.42
CA VAL A 49 -13.18 -0.01 1.70
C VAL A 49 -14.05 1.23 1.86
N LEU A 50 -13.65 2.15 2.73
CA LEU A 50 -14.27 3.44 2.93
C LEU A 50 -13.23 4.53 2.68
N SER A 51 -13.65 5.59 2.02
CA SER A 51 -12.92 6.84 1.90
C SER A 51 -13.57 7.89 2.79
N PHE A 52 -12.76 8.63 3.54
CA PHE A 52 -13.24 9.67 4.46
C PHE A 52 -12.94 11.05 3.87
N THR A 53 -13.99 11.84 3.60
CA THR A 53 -13.85 13.25 3.22
C THR A 53 -14.02 14.14 4.44
N ASN A 54 -13.01 14.98 4.71
CA ASN A 54 -13.13 16.07 5.68
C ASN A 54 -13.54 17.33 4.92
N ASP A 55 -14.84 17.52 4.67
CA ASP A 55 -15.33 18.81 4.17
C ASP A 55 -15.15 19.86 5.27
N ILE A 56 -14.27 20.83 5.00
CA ILE A 56 -13.91 21.94 5.91
C ILE A 56 -15.08 22.92 6.09
N ARG A 57 -16.18 22.76 5.35
CA ARG A 57 -17.35 23.64 5.43
C ARG A 57 -18.49 22.96 6.21
N ARG A 58 -18.55 23.28 7.51
CA ARG A 58 -19.78 23.37 8.34
C ARG A 58 -20.51 22.11 8.83
N SER A 59 -19.91 20.92 8.90
CA SER A 59 -20.57 19.81 9.63
C SER A 59 -19.61 18.91 10.40
N LYS A 60 -19.96 18.63 11.67
CA LYS A 60 -19.32 17.63 12.55
C LYS A 60 -19.49 16.18 12.06
N ARG A 61 -19.96 15.94 10.84
CA ARG A 61 -20.15 14.60 10.26
C ARG A 61 -19.09 14.32 9.21
N THR A 62 -18.16 13.42 9.52
CA THR A 62 -17.33 12.75 8.50
C THR A 62 -18.24 11.98 7.56
N THR A 63 -18.31 12.39 6.30
CA THR A 63 -18.97 11.63 5.24
C THR A 63 -18.01 10.56 4.74
N SER A 64 -18.50 9.33 4.63
CA SER A 64 -17.74 8.22 4.06
C SER A 64 -18.30 7.82 2.70
N THR A 65 -17.40 7.51 1.76
CA THR A 65 -17.75 6.96 0.44
C THR A 65 -17.27 5.52 0.36
N ILE A 66 -18.13 4.62 -0.10
CA ILE A 66 -17.77 3.21 -0.29
C ILE A 66 -16.88 3.06 -1.54
N LEU A 67 -15.74 2.41 -1.36
CA LEU A 67 -14.81 2.01 -2.42
C LEU A 67 -15.24 0.63 -2.93
N LYS A 68 -16.15 0.61 -3.91
CA LYS A 68 -16.84 -0.60 -4.37
C LYS A 68 -15.88 -1.67 -4.91
N ASN A 69 -14.79 -1.29 -5.56
CA ASN A 69 -13.83 -2.27 -6.06
C ASN A 69 -12.95 -2.78 -4.92
N SER A 70 -12.54 -1.91 -3.99
CA SER A 70 -11.82 -2.33 -2.78
C SER A 70 -12.64 -3.28 -1.92
N GLU A 71 -13.94 -3.07 -1.78
CA GLU A 71 -14.83 -3.98 -1.04
C GLU A 71 -14.78 -5.40 -1.62
N ARG A 72 -14.93 -5.52 -2.94
CA ARG A 72 -14.82 -6.80 -3.64
C ARG A 72 -13.40 -7.38 -3.59
N ALA A 73 -12.37 -6.54 -3.72
CA ALA A 73 -10.97 -6.98 -3.60
C ALA A 73 -10.66 -7.52 -2.19
N ARG A 74 -11.25 -6.93 -1.14
CA ARG A 74 -11.08 -7.44 0.22
C ARG A 74 -11.68 -8.83 0.40
N LEU A 75 -12.78 -9.16 -0.30
CA LEU A 75 -13.31 -10.53 -0.35
C LEU A 75 -12.33 -11.50 -1.02
N VAL A 76 -11.66 -11.06 -2.09
CA VAL A 76 -10.56 -11.85 -2.69
C VAL A 76 -9.46 -12.11 -1.67
N PHE A 77 -9.03 -11.08 -0.93
CA PHE A 77 -7.98 -11.23 0.09
C PHE A 77 -8.40 -12.14 1.24
N ILE A 78 -9.66 -12.10 1.68
CA ILE A 78 -10.21 -12.99 2.72
C ILE A 78 -10.13 -14.46 2.27
N HIS A 79 -10.59 -14.78 1.06
CA HIS A 79 -10.54 -16.15 0.57
C HIS A 79 -9.12 -16.64 0.28
N MET A 80 -8.23 -15.75 -0.21
CA MET A 80 -6.83 -16.10 -0.36
C MET A 80 -6.15 -16.33 1.00
N ARG A 81 -6.50 -15.56 2.03
CA ARG A 81 -6.04 -15.81 3.41
C ARG A 81 -6.49 -17.18 3.88
N GLU A 82 -7.78 -17.50 3.77
CA GLU A 82 -8.33 -18.81 4.19
C GLU A 82 -7.65 -19.98 3.48
N TYR A 83 -7.42 -19.84 2.18
CA TYR A 83 -6.70 -20.83 1.38
C TYR A 83 -5.25 -21.05 1.85
N LEU A 84 -4.55 -19.98 2.22
CA LEU A 84 -3.19 -20.08 2.76
C LEU A 84 -3.22 -20.65 4.19
N GLU A 85 -4.14 -20.21 5.04
CA GLU A 85 -4.29 -20.69 6.43
C GLU A 85 -4.65 -22.19 6.47
N SER A 86 -5.46 -22.69 5.54
CA SER A 86 -5.74 -24.14 5.45
C SER A 86 -4.49 -24.98 5.11
N ARG A 87 -3.40 -24.34 4.69
CA ARG A 87 -2.09 -24.95 4.37
C ARG A 87 -1.02 -24.59 5.40
N ARG A 88 -1.39 -23.93 6.50
CA ARG A 88 -0.44 -23.45 7.52
C ARG A 88 0.41 -24.57 8.12
N ASN A 89 -0.14 -25.77 8.31
CA ASN A 89 0.61 -26.92 8.83
C ASN A 89 1.72 -27.39 7.86
N ARG A 90 1.45 -27.34 6.54
CA ARG A 90 2.44 -27.69 5.51
C ARG A 90 3.42 -26.56 5.22
N ARG A 91 3.04 -25.31 5.52
CA ARG A 91 3.78 -24.08 5.22
C ARG A 91 4.26 -24.00 3.76
N MET A 92 3.45 -24.54 2.84
CA MET A 92 3.81 -24.70 1.44
C MET A 92 2.56 -24.74 0.55
N VAL A 93 2.68 -24.14 -0.64
CA VAL A 93 1.71 -24.28 -1.74
C VAL A 93 2.44 -24.24 -3.08
N SER A 94 1.98 -25.03 -4.05
CA SER A 94 2.52 -24.94 -5.42
C SER A 94 2.10 -23.59 -6.03
N VAL A 95 2.96 -23.02 -6.87
CA VAL A 95 2.68 -21.74 -7.51
C VAL A 95 1.52 -21.85 -8.48
N ASP A 96 1.38 -23.00 -9.16
CA ASP A 96 0.26 -23.28 -10.05
C ASP A 96 -1.08 -23.36 -9.31
N ASP A 97 -1.13 -24.01 -8.14
CA ASP A 97 -2.34 -24.05 -7.32
C ASP A 97 -2.70 -22.66 -6.78
N TYR A 98 -1.71 -21.89 -6.34
CA TYR A 98 -1.91 -20.52 -5.88
C TYR A 98 -2.48 -19.65 -7.01
N LYS A 99 -1.89 -19.74 -8.21
CA LYS A 99 -2.33 -19.01 -9.41
C LYS A 99 -3.78 -19.33 -9.75
N ARG A 100 -4.12 -20.63 -9.87
CA ARG A 100 -5.49 -21.09 -10.16
C ARG A 100 -6.48 -20.60 -9.10
N GLN A 101 -6.10 -20.69 -7.82
CA GLN A 101 -6.96 -20.21 -6.75
C GLN A 101 -7.20 -18.71 -6.86
N PHE A 102 -6.15 -17.91 -7.08
CA PHE A 102 -6.28 -16.46 -7.20
C PHE A 102 -7.21 -16.07 -8.36
N GLU A 103 -7.02 -16.66 -9.54
CA GLU A 103 -7.87 -16.41 -10.73
C GLU A 103 -9.33 -16.80 -10.49
N ASN A 104 -9.56 -17.94 -9.85
CA ASN A 104 -10.90 -18.41 -9.53
C ASN A 104 -11.62 -17.43 -8.59
N VAL A 105 -10.95 -17.03 -7.51
CA VAL A 105 -11.52 -16.10 -6.52
C VAL A 105 -11.70 -14.70 -7.12
N GLU A 106 -10.73 -14.23 -7.92
CA GLU A 106 -10.83 -12.95 -8.65
C GLU A 106 -12.08 -12.93 -9.54
N ARG A 107 -12.35 -14.01 -10.28
CA ARG A 107 -13.54 -14.17 -11.13
C ARG A 107 -14.84 -14.19 -10.32
N VAL A 108 -14.87 -14.92 -9.20
CA VAL A 108 -16.05 -14.98 -8.30
C VAL A 108 -16.45 -13.59 -7.80
N TYR A 109 -15.48 -12.72 -7.50
CA TYR A 109 -15.74 -11.35 -7.05
C TYR A 109 -15.75 -10.32 -8.17
N ALA A 110 -16.12 -10.76 -9.39
CA ALA A 110 -16.33 -9.93 -10.57
C ALA A 110 -15.10 -9.10 -10.99
N ASN A 111 -13.91 -9.70 -10.89
CA ASN A 111 -12.63 -9.12 -11.31
C ASN A 111 -12.43 -7.69 -10.79
N PRO A 112 -12.28 -7.50 -9.46
CA PRO A 112 -12.31 -6.18 -8.84
C PRO A 112 -11.10 -5.30 -9.17
N PHE A 113 -10.02 -5.89 -9.66
CA PHE A 113 -8.78 -5.20 -9.96
C PHE A 113 -8.81 -4.60 -11.37
N PRO A 114 -8.59 -3.28 -11.55
CA PRO A 114 -8.70 -2.62 -12.85
C PRO A 114 -7.43 -2.79 -13.70
N THR A 115 -7.22 -4.01 -14.20
CA THR A 115 -6.05 -4.39 -15.03
C THR A 115 -5.91 -3.52 -16.29
N ASN A 116 -7.03 -3.20 -16.94
CA ASN A 116 -7.05 -2.45 -18.20
C ASN A 116 -7.12 -0.91 -18.05
N SER A 117 -7.25 -0.38 -16.83
CA SER A 117 -7.25 1.08 -16.62
C SER A 117 -5.83 1.66 -16.67
N SER A 118 -5.66 2.90 -17.10
CA SER A 118 -4.38 3.59 -16.93
C SER A 118 -4.09 3.86 -15.44
N TRP A 119 -2.81 3.93 -15.07
CA TRP A 119 -2.43 4.55 -13.80
C TRP A 119 -3.01 5.97 -13.71
N GLN A 120 -3.44 6.37 -12.52
CA GLN A 120 -4.05 7.67 -12.23
C GLN A 120 -3.02 8.60 -11.60
N HIS A 121 -2.99 8.72 -10.26
CA HIS A 121 -2.00 9.56 -9.58
C HIS A 121 -0.59 9.00 -9.75
N CYS A 122 -0.46 7.69 -9.91
CA CYS A 122 0.82 7.01 -10.12
C CYS A 122 1.28 6.94 -11.58
N LYS A 123 0.59 7.59 -12.53
CA LYS A 123 1.06 7.68 -13.91
C LYS A 123 2.39 8.44 -13.97
N GLY A 124 3.41 7.82 -14.58
CA GLY A 124 4.67 8.49 -14.90
C GLY A 124 4.57 9.30 -16.19
N THR A 125 5.56 10.17 -16.42
CA THR A 125 5.71 10.92 -17.68
C THR A 125 5.81 9.97 -18.87
N THR A 126 6.48 8.83 -18.69
CA THR A 126 6.54 7.72 -19.65
C THR A 126 6.30 6.38 -18.93
N PRO A 127 6.02 5.28 -19.65
CA PRO A 127 5.70 3.98 -19.03
C PRO A 127 6.79 3.39 -18.13
N MET A 128 8.05 3.81 -18.29
CA MET A 128 9.17 3.34 -17.45
C MET A 128 9.18 3.95 -16.04
N PHE A 129 8.49 5.09 -15.85
CA PHE A 129 8.49 5.82 -14.59
C PHE A 129 7.25 5.51 -13.73
N ARG A 130 7.45 5.57 -12.41
CA ARG A 130 6.38 5.49 -11.39
C ARG A 130 5.58 4.18 -11.49
N GLY A 131 4.29 4.26 -11.83
CA GLY A 131 3.40 3.12 -12.01
C GLY A 131 3.32 2.22 -10.79
N TYR A 132 3.67 0.94 -10.99
CA TYR A 132 3.55 -0.11 -9.99
C TYR A 132 4.19 0.23 -8.63
N THR A 133 5.42 0.73 -8.63
CA THR A 133 6.13 1.06 -7.37
C THR A 133 5.48 2.22 -6.62
N CYS A 134 4.93 3.22 -7.33
CA CYS A 134 4.14 4.28 -6.72
C CYS A 134 2.84 3.74 -6.11
N GLY A 135 2.16 2.84 -6.82
CA GLY A 135 0.93 2.21 -6.33
C GLY A 135 1.16 1.33 -5.10
N LEU A 136 2.30 0.60 -5.05
CA LEU A 136 2.72 -0.17 -3.88
C LEU A 136 2.89 0.73 -2.66
N TRP A 137 3.72 1.77 -2.76
CA TRP A 137 3.95 2.71 -1.66
C TRP A 137 2.64 3.36 -1.20
N THR A 138 1.82 3.82 -2.15
CA THR A 138 0.51 4.41 -1.88
C THR A 138 -0.35 3.45 -1.06
N THR A 139 -0.38 2.17 -1.45
CA THR A 139 -1.15 1.14 -0.75
C THR A 139 -0.59 0.82 0.63
N PHE A 140 0.74 0.70 0.79
CA PHE A 140 1.36 0.44 2.09
C PHE A 140 1.06 1.57 3.09
N HIS A 141 1.15 2.82 2.66
CA HIS A 141 0.77 3.96 3.50
C HIS A 141 -0.72 3.92 3.87
N ALA A 142 -1.60 3.69 2.89
CA ALA A 142 -3.04 3.54 3.15
C ALA A 142 -3.34 2.41 4.13
N LEU A 143 -2.67 1.25 4.00
CA LEU A 143 -2.81 0.14 4.95
C LEU A 143 -2.39 0.51 6.36
N THR A 144 -1.26 1.19 6.54
CA THR A 144 -0.84 1.62 7.90
C THR A 144 -1.82 2.61 8.52
N VAL A 145 -2.41 3.50 7.70
CA VAL A 145 -3.39 4.49 8.14
C VAL A 145 -4.71 3.83 8.51
N HIS A 146 -5.23 2.94 7.65
CA HIS A 146 -6.48 2.24 7.91
C HIS A 146 -6.35 1.22 9.05
N THR A 147 -5.22 0.53 9.18
CA THR A 147 -4.95 -0.31 10.35
C THR A 147 -5.05 0.51 11.62
N TYR A 148 -4.41 1.67 11.67
CA TYR A 148 -4.48 2.56 12.83
C TYR A 148 -5.92 3.04 13.13
N ILE A 149 -6.70 3.39 12.11
CA ILE A 149 -8.10 3.81 12.25
C ILE A 149 -8.96 2.67 12.80
N ASP A 150 -8.87 1.48 12.19
CA ASP A 150 -9.66 0.30 12.57
C ASP A 150 -9.37 -0.14 14.01
N THR A 151 -8.13 0.09 14.47
CA THR A 151 -7.69 -0.37 15.79
C THR A 151 -7.60 0.75 16.82
N ILE A 152 -8.15 1.95 16.56
CA ILE A 152 -7.99 3.11 17.44
C ILE A 152 -8.54 2.87 18.86
N LYS A 153 -9.54 2.00 19.00
CA LYS A 153 -10.16 1.61 20.28
C LYS A 153 -9.49 0.39 20.93
N ASN A 154 -8.54 -0.26 20.26
CA ASN A 154 -7.87 -1.46 20.74
C ASN A 154 -6.51 -1.10 21.34
N THR A 155 -6.32 -1.36 22.63
CA THR A 155 -5.07 -1.07 23.35
C THR A 155 -3.98 -2.12 23.12
N ASN A 156 -4.31 -3.30 22.58
CA ASN A 156 -3.41 -4.45 22.46
C ASN A 156 -2.90 -4.68 21.03
N VAL A 157 -2.92 -3.64 20.19
CA VAL A 157 -2.46 -3.72 18.81
C VAL A 157 -0.95 -3.79 18.79
N ASN A 158 -0.37 -4.79 18.13
CA ASN A 158 1.05 -4.82 17.84
C ASN A 158 1.35 -3.89 16.64
N PRO A 159 1.95 -2.71 16.84
CA PRO A 159 2.18 -1.74 15.77
C PRO A 159 3.29 -2.16 14.79
N LEU A 160 4.14 -3.13 15.16
CA LEU A 160 5.15 -3.68 14.27
C LEU A 160 4.56 -4.65 13.25
N LYS A 161 3.48 -5.35 13.60
CA LYS A 161 2.95 -6.44 12.76
C LYS A 161 2.64 -5.99 11.33
N PRO A 162 1.91 -4.88 11.08
CA PRO A 162 1.63 -4.43 9.71
C PRO A 162 2.90 -4.14 8.90
N LEU A 163 3.89 -3.49 9.51
CA LEU A 163 5.16 -3.16 8.87
C LEU A 163 6.01 -4.40 8.59
N LYS A 164 5.99 -5.38 9.50
CA LYS A 164 6.66 -6.67 9.34
C LYS A 164 6.01 -7.53 8.26
N SER A 165 4.69 -7.52 8.14
CA SER A 165 3.98 -8.17 7.02
C SER A 165 4.39 -7.59 5.67
N ILE A 166 4.47 -6.25 5.56
CA ILE A 166 4.96 -5.56 4.36
C ILE A 166 6.43 -5.93 4.08
N GLN A 167 7.30 -5.87 5.11
CA GLN A 167 8.72 -6.22 4.98
C GLN A 167 8.92 -7.67 4.52
N GLY A 168 8.15 -8.61 5.08
CA GLY A 168 8.18 -10.02 4.73
C GLY A 168 7.81 -10.26 3.27
N TRP A 169 6.73 -9.62 2.79
CA TRP A 169 6.34 -9.71 1.38
C TRP A 169 7.39 -9.07 0.45
N VAL A 170 7.94 -7.89 0.81
CA VAL A 170 9.00 -7.25 0.02
C VAL A 170 10.24 -8.14 -0.08
N LYS A 171 10.66 -8.75 1.03
CA LYS A 171 11.79 -9.70 1.07
C LYS A 171 11.53 -10.88 0.12
N GLY A 172 10.35 -11.50 0.22
CA GLY A 172 10.02 -12.70 -0.56
C GLY A 172 9.79 -12.44 -2.05
N PHE A 173 8.96 -11.45 -2.39
CA PHE A 173 8.33 -11.42 -3.72
C PHE A 173 8.66 -10.20 -4.58
N PHE A 174 9.10 -9.08 -3.98
CA PHE A 174 9.28 -7.85 -4.75
C PHE A 174 10.35 -8.00 -5.84
N GLY A 175 10.02 -7.66 -7.08
CA GLY A 175 10.79 -8.04 -8.27
C GLY A 175 12.08 -7.25 -8.46
N CYS A 176 12.05 -5.95 -8.14
CA CYS A 176 13.22 -5.10 -8.27
C CYS A 176 14.26 -5.49 -7.20
N GLN A 177 15.25 -6.32 -7.57
CA GLN A 177 16.27 -6.82 -6.64
C GLN A 177 17.10 -5.69 -6.02
N HIS A 178 17.46 -4.68 -6.82
CA HIS A 178 18.16 -3.49 -6.33
C HIS A 178 17.32 -2.75 -5.28
N CYS A 179 16.05 -2.48 -5.58
CA CYS A 179 15.12 -1.81 -4.68
C CYS A 179 14.88 -2.63 -3.40
N LYS A 180 14.75 -3.96 -3.53
CA LYS A 180 14.60 -4.89 -2.41
C LYS A 180 15.79 -4.82 -1.46
N ARG A 181 17.03 -4.94 -1.97
CA ARG A 181 18.25 -4.84 -1.13
C ARG A 181 18.29 -3.54 -0.35
N HIS A 182 18.00 -2.42 -1.02
CA HIS A 182 17.90 -1.10 -0.40
C HIS A 182 16.83 -1.01 0.67
N PHE A 183 15.63 -1.52 0.40
CA PHE A 183 14.53 -1.55 1.36
C PHE A 183 14.90 -2.38 2.59
N MET A 184 15.50 -3.56 2.39
CA MET A 184 15.93 -4.42 3.49
C MET A 184 17.01 -3.74 4.32
N ASN A 185 18.09 -3.24 3.69
CA ASN A 185 19.16 -2.51 4.39
C ASN A 185 18.62 -1.32 5.19
N MET A 186 17.70 -0.55 4.61
CA MET A 186 17.07 0.56 5.30
C MET A 186 16.28 0.09 6.54
N THR A 187 15.49 -0.97 6.40
CA THR A 187 14.55 -1.41 7.44
C THR A 187 15.16 -2.35 8.48
N THR A 188 16.38 -2.84 8.26
CA THR A 188 17.15 -3.66 9.22
C THR A 188 18.34 -2.93 9.85
N ASN A 189 18.98 -2.00 9.13
CA ASN A 189 20.25 -1.40 9.57
C ASN A 189 20.15 0.13 9.77
N ILE A 190 19.76 0.88 8.72
CA ILE A 190 19.79 2.36 8.76
C ILE A 190 18.68 2.93 9.65
N PHE A 191 17.47 2.42 9.49
CA PHE A 191 16.27 2.86 10.19
C PHE A 191 15.46 1.65 10.67
N PRO A 192 15.99 0.85 11.61
CA PRO A 192 15.46 -0.47 11.92
C PRO A 192 14.05 -0.43 12.51
N MET A 193 13.19 -1.38 12.08
CA MET A 193 11.86 -1.62 12.64
C MET A 193 11.97 -2.31 14.01
N THR A 194 12.11 -1.53 15.08
CA THR A 194 12.22 -2.04 16.47
C THR A 194 11.06 -1.56 17.33
N GLU A 195 10.78 -2.29 18.42
CA GLU A 195 9.76 -1.92 19.42
C GLU A 195 10.04 -0.54 20.05
N ARG A 196 11.32 -0.18 20.21
CA ARG A 196 11.72 1.15 20.70
C ARG A 196 11.29 2.27 19.75
N ARG A 197 11.31 2.01 18.44
CA ARG A 197 10.99 3.01 17.40
C ARG A 197 9.49 3.04 17.08
N ILE A 198 8.82 1.91 17.23
CA ILE A 198 7.42 1.70 16.86
C ILE A 198 6.71 1.19 18.12
N ARG A 199 6.45 2.10 19.06
CA ARG A 199 5.91 1.78 20.39
C ARG A 199 4.41 1.92 20.45
N HIS A 200 3.88 2.92 19.76
CA HIS A 200 2.47 3.26 19.77
C HIS A 200 1.82 2.92 18.42
N PRO A 201 0.49 2.66 18.38
CA PRO A 201 -0.21 2.37 17.13
C PRO A 201 0.04 3.40 16.02
N HIS A 202 0.09 4.70 16.35
CA HIS A 202 0.33 5.74 15.35
C HIS A 202 1.77 5.78 14.80
N ASP A 203 2.71 5.10 15.45
CA ASP A 203 4.10 5.02 14.99
C ASP A 203 4.22 4.20 13.71
N MET A 204 3.30 3.27 13.44
CA MET A 204 3.36 2.47 12.20
C MET A 204 3.28 3.35 10.95
N MET A 205 2.38 4.34 10.95
CA MET A 205 2.21 5.31 9.85
C MET A 205 3.44 6.22 9.74
N THR A 206 3.90 6.76 10.87
CA THR A 206 5.00 7.74 10.86
C THR A 206 6.35 7.09 10.58
N TYR A 207 6.56 5.83 10.98
CA TYR A 207 7.74 5.05 10.62
C TYR A 207 7.81 4.87 9.11
N LEU A 208 6.74 4.38 8.48
CA LEU A 208 6.73 4.13 7.04
C LEU A 208 6.92 5.43 6.26
N TRP A 209 6.29 6.52 6.72
CA TRP A 209 6.49 7.86 6.17
C TRP A 209 7.96 8.30 6.22
N ARG A 210 8.63 8.19 7.37
CA ARG A 210 10.06 8.51 7.49
C ARG A 210 10.94 7.62 6.62
N ALA A 211 10.67 6.32 6.62
CA ALA A 211 11.39 5.36 5.78
C ALA A 211 11.27 5.73 4.29
N HIS A 212 10.07 6.08 3.82
CA HIS A 212 9.88 6.50 2.44
C HIS A 212 10.59 7.82 2.13
N ASN A 213 10.68 8.75 3.08
CA ASN A 213 11.44 9.99 2.92
C ASN A 213 12.97 9.79 2.87
N ILE A 214 13.50 8.76 3.55
CA ILE A 214 14.89 8.33 3.39
C ILE A 214 15.13 7.83 1.95
N VAL A 215 14.18 7.05 1.41
CA VAL A 215 14.22 6.60 0.01
C VAL A 215 14.14 7.78 -0.96
N ASN A 216 13.25 8.74 -0.72
CA ASN A 216 13.13 9.95 -1.55
C ASN A 216 14.43 10.75 -1.57
N ASN A 217 15.08 10.92 -0.41
CA ASN A 217 16.36 11.63 -0.33
C ASN A 217 17.45 10.94 -1.16
N ARG A 218 17.55 9.60 -1.08
CA ARG A 218 18.52 8.83 -1.85
C ARG A 218 18.26 8.90 -3.36
N LEU A 219 17.00 8.88 -3.76
CA LEU A 219 16.60 8.84 -5.18
C LEU A 219 16.48 10.23 -5.82
N HIS A 220 16.72 11.31 -5.07
CA HIS A 220 16.68 12.65 -5.62
C HIS A 220 17.87 12.87 -6.57
N GLY A 221 17.58 13.27 -7.83
CA GLY A 221 18.60 13.39 -8.89
C GLY A 221 19.10 12.05 -9.45
N ASP A 222 18.52 10.92 -9.05
CA ASP A 222 18.87 9.60 -9.60
C ASP A 222 18.36 9.46 -11.04
N PRO A 223 19.07 8.76 -11.96
CA PRO A 223 18.61 8.56 -13.34
C PRO A 223 17.24 7.88 -13.48
N THR A 224 16.75 7.22 -12.42
CA THR A 224 15.42 6.60 -12.36
C THR A 224 14.32 7.55 -11.86
N GLU A 225 14.67 8.79 -11.49
CA GLU A 225 13.74 9.84 -11.11
C GLU A 225 12.94 10.34 -12.32
N ASP A 226 11.62 10.44 -12.17
CA ASP A 226 10.76 11.00 -13.21
C ASP A 226 10.95 12.53 -13.24
N PRO A 227 11.37 13.14 -14.36
CA PRO A 227 11.66 14.57 -14.42
C PRO A 227 10.48 15.48 -14.07
N GLN A 228 9.24 15.04 -14.28
CA GLN A 228 8.05 15.82 -13.90
C GLN A 228 7.59 15.55 -12.45
N PHE A 229 8.18 14.56 -11.79
CA PHE A 229 7.83 14.14 -10.42
C PHE A 229 9.08 13.91 -9.59
N ILE A 230 9.87 14.97 -9.44
CA ILE A 230 11.09 14.97 -8.62
C ILE A 230 10.79 14.56 -7.17
N LYS A 231 11.71 13.80 -6.58
CA LYS A 231 11.68 13.36 -5.20
C LYS A 231 11.88 14.57 -4.30
N MET A 232 10.92 14.77 -3.41
CA MET A 232 10.98 15.76 -2.36
C MET A 232 10.74 15.07 -1.02
N GLN A 233 11.15 15.74 0.06
CA GLN A 233 10.68 15.38 1.38
C GLN A 233 9.16 15.59 1.43
N PHE A 234 8.42 14.50 1.59
CA PHE A 234 6.96 14.48 1.59
C PHE A 234 6.41 14.68 3.01
N PRO A 235 5.30 15.39 3.22
CA PRO A 235 4.65 16.26 2.24
C PRO A 235 5.49 17.52 1.97
N PRO A 236 5.58 17.98 0.71
CA PRO A 236 6.19 19.27 0.41
C PRO A 236 5.35 20.42 1.00
N PRO A 237 5.93 21.62 1.22
CA PRO A 237 5.24 22.75 1.83
C PRO A 237 3.94 23.14 1.12
N PHE A 238 3.88 23.10 -0.22
CA PHE A 238 2.66 23.43 -0.96
C PHE A 238 1.50 22.43 -0.70
N LEU A 239 1.80 21.20 -0.29
CA LEU A 239 0.80 20.18 -0.01
C LEU A 239 0.38 20.19 1.47
N CYS A 240 1.28 20.57 2.36
CA CYS A 240 0.99 20.78 3.78
C CYS A 240 1.87 21.90 4.36
N PRO A 241 1.45 23.17 4.27
CA PRO A 241 2.24 24.29 4.78
C PRO A 241 2.51 24.16 6.28
N THR A 242 1.49 23.72 7.03
CA THR A 242 1.59 23.53 8.49
C THR A 242 2.45 22.34 8.91
N CYS A 243 2.85 21.45 7.99
CA CYS A 243 3.69 20.30 8.33
C CYS A 243 5.14 20.69 8.58
N HIS A 244 5.55 21.91 8.20
CA HIS A 244 6.89 22.43 8.35
C HIS A 244 6.90 23.57 9.38
N SER A 245 7.77 23.50 10.37
CA SER A 245 7.95 24.51 11.41
C SER A 245 9.45 24.69 11.67
N GLY A 246 9.98 25.90 11.42
CA GLY A 246 11.41 26.19 11.62
C GLY A 246 12.34 25.30 10.78
N GLY A 247 11.95 24.97 9.54
CA GLY A 247 12.74 24.09 8.66
C GLY A 247 12.66 22.59 9.00
N GLN A 248 11.84 22.20 9.97
CA GLN A 248 11.68 20.81 10.41
C GLN A 248 10.23 20.34 10.33
N PHE A 249 10.02 19.02 10.23
CA PHE A 249 8.68 18.45 10.24
C PHE A 249 8.02 18.50 11.62
N SER A 250 6.84 19.13 11.70
CA SER A 250 5.97 19.05 12.87
C SER A 250 5.30 17.67 12.94
N ARG A 251 5.71 16.85 13.92
CA ARG A 251 5.20 15.46 14.09
C ARG A 251 3.67 15.39 14.14
N ARG A 252 3.05 16.32 14.86
CA ARG A 252 1.58 16.39 15.00
C ARG A 252 0.90 16.71 13.66
N GLN A 253 1.40 17.72 12.95
CA GLN A 253 0.80 18.16 11.70
C GLN A 253 1.01 17.13 10.58
N VAL A 254 2.17 16.47 10.54
CA VAL A 254 2.42 15.35 9.64
C VAL A 254 1.47 14.19 9.92
N ARG A 255 1.29 13.78 11.18
CA ARG A 255 0.33 12.72 11.52
C ARG A 255 -1.09 13.06 11.04
N ASN A 256 -1.55 14.28 11.31
CA ASN A 256 -2.88 14.75 10.86
C ASN A 256 -2.96 14.82 9.33
N PHE A 257 -1.87 15.16 8.65
CA PHE A 257 -1.80 15.12 7.21
C PHE A 257 -1.90 13.70 6.66
N LEU A 258 -1.13 12.74 7.20
CA LEU A 258 -1.15 11.34 6.76
C LEU A 258 -2.54 10.71 6.90
N LEU A 259 -3.21 10.95 8.05
CA LEU A 259 -4.58 10.48 8.28
C LEU A 259 -5.56 11.03 7.24
N ARG A 260 -5.45 12.31 6.90
CA ARG A 260 -6.31 12.94 5.89
C ARG A 260 -5.98 12.48 4.48
N TYR A 261 -4.71 12.47 4.13
CA TYR A 261 -4.24 12.17 2.78
C TYR A 261 -4.51 10.72 2.38
N TYR A 262 -4.19 9.77 3.27
CA TYR A 262 -4.38 8.34 3.01
C TYR A 262 -5.73 7.78 3.46
N GLY A 263 -6.49 8.52 4.27
CA GLY A 263 -7.90 8.21 4.55
C GLY A 263 -8.86 8.73 3.48
N SER A 264 -8.47 9.73 2.69
CA SER A 264 -9.25 10.29 1.58
C SER A 264 -8.83 9.67 0.25
N ILE A 265 -9.47 8.57 -0.11
CA ILE A 265 -9.18 7.79 -1.33
C ILE A 265 -10.17 8.18 -2.42
N LYS A 266 -9.65 8.54 -3.61
CA LYS A 266 -10.47 8.81 -4.79
C LYS A 266 -11.02 7.48 -5.33
N PRO A 267 -12.36 7.29 -5.39
CA PRO A 267 -12.96 6.07 -5.88
C PRO A 267 -12.63 5.81 -7.36
N HIS A 268 -12.62 4.54 -7.73
CA HIS A 268 -12.49 4.08 -9.10
C HIS A 268 -13.78 4.41 -9.87
N ASN A 269 -13.68 5.30 -10.86
CA ASN A 269 -14.81 5.72 -11.70
C ASN A 269 -14.71 5.13 -13.11
N ARG A 270 -15.44 4.03 -13.37
CA ARG A 270 -15.52 3.40 -14.70
C ARG A 270 -16.01 4.34 -15.82
N LEU A 271 -16.84 5.33 -15.50
CA LEU A 271 -17.44 6.25 -16.48
C LEU A 271 -16.42 7.26 -17.06
N ALA A 272 -15.38 7.61 -16.31
CA ALA A 272 -14.32 8.49 -16.81
C ALA A 272 -13.41 7.76 -17.81
N ASP A 273 -13.11 6.49 -17.55
CA ASP A 273 -12.27 5.65 -18.43
C ASP A 273 -12.98 5.34 -19.77
N ARG A 274 -14.31 5.20 -19.79
CA ARG A 274 -15.07 5.00 -21.05
C ARG A 274 -15.05 6.23 -21.97
N ARG A 275 -15.06 7.46 -21.44
CA ARG A 275 -15.00 8.67 -22.28
C ARG A 275 -13.63 8.85 -22.95
N LEU A 276 -12.58 8.27 -22.38
CA LEU A 276 -11.22 8.30 -22.94
C LEU A 276 -10.95 7.16 -23.95
N ALA A 277 -11.88 6.21 -24.10
CA ALA A 277 -11.75 5.11 -25.07
C ALA A 277 -12.46 5.40 -26.41
N PHE A 278 -13.12 6.56 -26.54
CA PHE A 278 -13.84 7.00 -27.75
C PHE A 278 -13.23 8.27 -28.38
N PHE A 279 -11.97 8.60 -28.04
CA PHE A 279 -11.18 9.64 -28.70
C PHE A 279 -9.78 9.10 -29.03
#